data_AF-A0A1S4FE61-F1
#
_entry.id   AF-A0A1S4FE61-F1
#
_cell.length_a   1.000
_cell.length_b   1.000
_cell.length_c   1.000
_cell.angle_alpha   90.00
_cell.angle_beta   90.00
_cell.angle_gamma   90.00
#
_symmetry.space_group_name_H-M   'P 1'
#
loop_
_entity.id
_entity.type
_entity.pdbx_description
1 polymer ?
#
loop_
_entity_poly.entity_id
_entity_poly.type
_entity_poly.pdbx_seq_one_letter_code
_entity_poly.pdbx_strand_id
1 'polypeptide(L)'
;MDSAGAVPEFSVDELVLIVSRVTEWPNDQIEVQDHSVEPFSSTVDGFLAEHYALRVSVRWQGFSPDQSDRKLSFFVKALPRQNPCLVEYLESIGTFRKEITLFEEVLPRIHEAVGGKNFAPRMVFAKANRLIVLENLKTKGYDIVAANNGLLDGFQLRKAMDALVRLHAGSLIIEKIEGKTLLELYPGVLEENAWVECESSVRRKDVENVINFWCEIVKLSEKNPKRLAIILKDLPRVIRKIFEFVKPSSQFRNVLSHGDLWKNNLMYRSLAGIPEDCVLVDFQMARYVPPAYDLNLVIYLSTSRIFRKQHYDALVMDYHTHLQKLLATHEIGLDSELFRESCKLYKSAGLIHTCLISPEVLLPQSYLQKVMSESDSSCGFMPNSKVTICLKAFQADPPYRSRLLDMLDELIDTEILPQ
;
A
#
# COMPACT_ATOMS: atom_id res chain seq x y z
N MET A 1 27.12 -17.05 5.30
CA MET A 1 27.93 -16.65 4.12
C MET A 1 27.49 -17.55 2.99
N ASP A 2 27.16 -16.95 1.85
CA ASP A 2 26.54 -17.50 0.63
C ASP A 2 25.06 -17.90 0.67
N SER A 3 24.21 -16.94 1.04
CA SER A 3 22.77 -16.94 0.68
C SER A 3 22.40 -15.71 -0.16
N ALA A 4 23.33 -15.20 -0.98
CA ALA A 4 23.01 -14.21 -1.99
C ALA A 4 22.20 -14.92 -3.08
N GLY A 5 20.89 -15.01 -2.91
CA GLY A 5 19.98 -15.41 -3.99
C GLY A 5 20.28 -14.56 -5.23
N ALA A 6 20.13 -15.16 -6.41
CA ALA A 6 20.41 -14.47 -7.67
C ALA A 6 19.59 -13.17 -7.75
N VAL A 7 20.31 -12.04 -7.84
CA VAL A 7 19.71 -10.72 -8.07
C VAL A 7 19.07 -10.67 -9.46
N PRO A 8 18.09 -9.79 -9.72
CA PRO A 8 17.57 -9.59 -11.07
C PRO A 8 18.68 -9.25 -12.08
N GLU A 9 18.66 -9.93 -13.22
CA GLU A 9 19.57 -9.66 -14.33
C GLU A 9 18.92 -8.76 -15.40
N PHE A 10 19.73 -7.85 -15.94
CA PHE A 10 19.36 -6.93 -17.00
C PHE A 10 20.32 -7.08 -18.18
N SER A 11 19.79 -7.21 -19.40
CA SER A 11 20.62 -7.15 -20.61
C SER A 11 21.07 -5.71 -20.89
N VAL A 12 22.10 -5.55 -21.71
CA VAL A 12 22.55 -4.21 -22.14
C VAL A 12 21.42 -3.45 -22.83
N ASP A 13 20.64 -4.11 -23.68
CA ASP A 13 19.49 -3.48 -24.37
C ASP A 13 18.40 -3.02 -23.39
N GLU A 14 18.13 -3.80 -22.34
CA GLU A 14 17.20 -3.43 -21.28
C GLU A 14 17.71 -2.20 -20.50
N LEU A 15 19.01 -2.16 -20.19
CA LEU A 15 19.64 -1.01 -19.52
C LEU A 15 19.58 0.24 -20.39
N VAL A 16 19.89 0.14 -21.69
CA VAL A 16 19.78 1.25 -22.64
C VAL A 16 18.34 1.77 -22.70
N LEU A 17 17.35 0.88 -22.78
CA LEU A 17 15.93 1.26 -22.79
C LEU A 17 15.48 1.94 -21.48
N ILE A 18 15.93 1.43 -20.33
CA ILE A 18 15.65 2.04 -19.02
C ILE A 18 16.22 3.46 -18.97
N VAL A 19 17.47 3.63 -19.42
CA VAL A 19 18.17 4.92 -19.41
C VAL A 19 17.50 5.91 -20.38
N SER A 20 17.17 5.49 -21.60
CA SER A 20 16.55 6.37 -22.60
C SER A 20 15.18 6.86 -22.17
N ARG A 21 14.36 6.02 -21.52
CA ARG A 21 13.03 6.43 -21.00
C ARG A 21 13.09 7.50 -19.91
N VAL A 22 14.23 7.63 -19.21
CA VAL A 22 14.40 8.65 -18.16
C VAL A 22 15.16 9.87 -18.64
N THR A 23 16.11 9.69 -19.56
CA THR A 23 16.96 10.77 -20.06
C THR A 23 16.45 11.40 -21.35
N GLU A 24 15.54 10.73 -22.05
CA GLU A 24 15.05 11.06 -23.40
C GLU A 24 16.16 11.06 -24.45
N TRP A 25 17.31 10.44 -24.15
CA TRP A 25 18.40 10.27 -25.10
C TRP A 25 18.11 9.17 -26.13
N PRO A 26 18.52 9.34 -27.40
CA PRO A 26 18.43 8.28 -28.41
C PRO A 26 19.20 7.03 -27.97
N ASN A 27 18.58 5.85 -28.14
CA ASN A 27 19.16 4.57 -27.69
C ASN A 27 20.57 4.32 -28.28
N ASP A 28 20.79 4.66 -29.54
CA ASP A 28 22.04 4.47 -30.28
C ASP A 28 23.17 5.41 -29.81
N GLN A 29 22.84 6.41 -28.99
CA GLN A 29 23.80 7.36 -28.41
C GLN A 29 24.14 7.03 -26.94
N ILE A 30 23.56 5.97 -26.37
CA ILE A 30 23.78 5.58 -24.97
C ILE A 30 24.76 4.40 -24.93
N GLU A 31 25.88 4.60 -24.26
CA GLU A 31 26.87 3.57 -23.99
C GLU A 31 26.86 3.21 -22.50
N VAL A 32 26.43 2.00 -22.16
CA VAL A 32 26.45 1.49 -20.78
C VAL A 32 27.88 1.09 -20.41
N GLN A 33 28.47 1.80 -19.45
CA GLN A 33 29.84 1.56 -18.99
C GLN A 33 29.88 0.49 -17.89
N ASP A 34 28.93 0.56 -16.96
CA ASP A 34 28.84 -0.34 -15.81
C ASP A 34 27.42 -0.38 -15.24
N HIS A 35 27.05 -1.47 -14.58
CA HIS A 35 25.80 -1.55 -13.81
C HIS A 35 25.92 -2.50 -12.61
N SER A 36 25.12 -2.24 -11.58
CA SER A 36 25.01 -3.10 -10.41
C SER A 36 23.56 -3.19 -9.92
N VAL A 37 23.21 -4.35 -9.38
CA VAL A 37 21.93 -4.59 -8.71
C VAL A 37 22.24 -5.02 -7.28
N GLU A 38 21.83 -4.21 -6.32
CA GLU A 38 22.09 -4.41 -4.89
C GLU A 38 20.76 -4.44 -4.13
N PRO A 39 20.64 -5.16 -3.01
CA PRO A 39 19.48 -5.02 -2.13
C PRO A 39 19.22 -3.54 -1.78
N PHE A 40 17.97 -3.08 -1.88
CA PHE A 40 17.65 -1.66 -1.71
C PHE A 40 17.85 -1.18 -0.26
N SER A 41 17.78 -2.10 0.68
CA SER A 41 17.93 -1.86 2.11
C SER A 41 18.64 -3.04 2.77
N SER A 42 19.36 -2.76 3.87
CA SER A 42 19.93 -3.79 4.74
C SER A 42 18.87 -4.53 5.56
N THR A 43 17.66 -3.98 5.63
CA THR A 43 16.50 -4.59 6.27
C THR A 43 15.48 -5.00 5.21
N VAL A 44 14.67 -5.98 5.55
CA VAL A 44 13.57 -6.35 4.66
C VAL A 44 12.45 -5.36 4.87
N ASP A 45 12.19 -4.58 3.81
CA ASP A 45 11.22 -3.48 3.84
C ASP A 45 9.90 -3.83 3.11
N GLY A 46 9.77 -5.06 2.58
CA GLY A 46 8.58 -5.52 1.83
C GLY A 46 8.20 -6.97 2.14
N PHE A 47 6.90 -7.24 2.30
CA PHE A 47 6.36 -8.58 2.57
C PHE A 47 6.04 -9.37 1.29
N LEU A 48 5.85 -8.69 0.16
CA LEU A 48 5.32 -9.27 -1.08
C LEU A 48 6.23 -9.15 -2.28
N ALA A 49 7.40 -8.53 -2.09
CA ALA A 49 8.39 -8.36 -3.14
C ALA A 49 9.77 -8.22 -2.52
N GLU A 50 10.77 -8.60 -3.30
CA GLU A 50 12.15 -8.20 -3.06
C GLU A 50 12.41 -6.84 -3.70
N HIS A 51 13.15 -6.00 -2.98
CA HIS A 51 13.48 -4.63 -3.41
C HIS A 51 14.98 -4.49 -3.67
N TYR A 52 15.33 -3.97 -4.84
CA TYR A 52 16.71 -3.75 -5.26
C TYR A 52 16.93 -2.31 -5.74
N ALA A 53 18.17 -1.83 -5.64
CA ALA A 53 18.64 -0.65 -6.33
C ALA A 53 19.39 -1.09 -7.59
N LEU A 54 18.88 -0.71 -8.77
CA LEU A 54 19.63 -0.80 -10.01
C LEU A 54 20.42 0.50 -10.19
N ARG A 55 21.74 0.41 -10.28
CA ARG A 55 22.63 1.54 -10.58
C ARG A 55 23.24 1.33 -11.95
N VAL A 56 23.23 2.36 -12.78
CA VAL A 56 23.76 2.31 -14.15
C VAL A 56 24.67 3.52 -14.37
N SER A 57 25.90 3.27 -14.84
CA SER A 57 26.82 4.30 -15.30
C SER A 57 26.78 4.33 -16.83
N VAL A 58 26.44 5.49 -17.40
CA VAL A 58 26.30 5.65 -18.85
C VAL A 58 27.11 6.83 -19.37
N ARG A 59 27.60 6.67 -20.60
CA ARG A 59 28.15 7.75 -21.42
C ARG A 59 27.18 8.05 -22.55
N TRP A 60 26.82 9.32 -22.72
CA TRP A 60 26.03 9.77 -23.86
C TRP A 60 26.96 10.36 -24.92
N GLN A 61 26.85 9.93 -26.16
CA GLN A 61 27.71 10.39 -27.26
C GLN A 61 27.56 11.88 -27.57
N GLY A 62 26.46 12.52 -27.16
CA GLY A 62 26.28 13.96 -27.28
C GLY A 62 27.03 14.78 -26.21
N PHE A 63 27.65 14.14 -25.23
CA PHE A 63 28.54 14.82 -24.28
C PHE A 63 29.91 15.10 -24.91
N SER A 64 30.56 16.15 -24.41
CA SER A 64 31.97 16.39 -24.73
C SER A 64 32.83 15.21 -24.21
N PRO A 65 33.93 14.83 -24.90
CA PRO A 65 34.75 13.67 -24.52
C PRO A 65 35.35 13.73 -23.10
N ASP A 66 35.44 14.93 -22.52
CA ASP A 66 35.95 15.23 -21.18
C ASP A 66 34.87 15.17 -20.09
N GLN A 67 33.60 15.00 -20.45
CA GLN A 67 32.51 14.94 -19.50
C GLN A 67 32.42 13.56 -18.84
N SER A 68 32.37 13.53 -17.51
CA SER A 68 32.28 12.30 -16.73
C SER A 68 30.98 11.54 -16.98
N ASP A 69 31.04 10.21 -16.87
CA ASP A 69 29.87 9.34 -16.98
C ASP A 69 28.73 9.76 -16.04
N ARG A 70 27.50 9.65 -16.52
CA ARG A 70 26.31 9.92 -15.73
C ARG A 70 25.90 8.66 -14.97
N LYS A 71 25.76 8.79 -13.65
CA LYS A 71 25.27 7.71 -12.78
C LYS A 71 23.78 7.89 -12.53
N LEU A 72 23.00 6.85 -12.83
CA LEU A 72 21.56 6.78 -12.62
C LEU A 72 21.23 5.69 -11.61
N SER A 73 20.14 5.87 -10.86
CA SER A 73 19.66 4.89 -9.90
C SER A 73 18.16 4.72 -10.01
N PHE A 74 17.71 3.46 -9.98
CA PHE A 74 16.33 3.05 -10.11
C PHE A 74 15.95 2.13 -8.96
N PHE A 75 14.67 2.16 -8.59
CA PHE A 75 14.08 1.20 -7.65
C PHE A 75 13.56 0.01 -8.45
N VAL A 76 13.90 -1.21 -8.03
CA VAL A 76 13.45 -2.44 -8.67
C VAL A 76 12.65 -3.24 -7.67
N LYS A 77 11.39 -3.52 -8.02
CA LYS A 77 10.51 -4.44 -7.31
C LYS A 77 10.46 -5.75 -8.09
N ALA A 78 10.75 -6.88 -7.45
CA ALA A 78 10.72 -8.18 -8.09
C ALA A 78 9.98 -9.21 -7.22
N LEU A 79 9.40 -10.24 -7.85
CA LEU A 79 8.85 -11.37 -7.12
C LEU A 79 9.91 -12.00 -6.20
N PRO A 80 9.50 -12.48 -5.00
CA PRO A 80 10.42 -13.00 -3.99
C PRO A 80 10.97 -14.37 -4.39
N ARG A 81 12.09 -14.39 -5.13
CA ARG A 81 12.64 -15.60 -5.79
C ARG A 81 12.98 -16.72 -4.81
N GLN A 82 13.26 -16.37 -3.56
CA GLN A 82 13.65 -17.33 -2.53
C GLN A 82 12.47 -18.10 -1.92
N ASN A 83 11.22 -17.68 -2.18
CA ASN A 83 10.02 -18.35 -1.67
C ASN A 83 9.07 -18.76 -2.82
N PRO A 84 9.24 -19.96 -3.39
CA PRO A 84 8.41 -20.45 -4.50
C PRO A 84 6.91 -20.50 -4.18
N CYS A 85 6.53 -20.82 -2.94
CA CYS A 85 5.14 -20.86 -2.49
C CYS A 85 4.50 -19.47 -2.60
N LEU A 86 5.19 -18.45 -2.10
CA LEU A 86 4.74 -17.06 -2.17
C LEU A 86 4.71 -16.56 -3.62
N VAL A 87 5.67 -16.95 -4.45
CA VAL A 87 5.66 -16.63 -5.89
C VAL A 87 4.42 -17.20 -6.57
N GLU A 88 4.15 -18.50 -6.41
CA GLU A 88 2.98 -19.16 -7.01
C GLU A 88 1.67 -18.47 -6.56
N TYR A 89 1.57 -18.15 -5.28
CA TYR A 89 0.42 -17.41 -4.75
C TYR A 89 0.29 -16.01 -5.37
N LEU A 90 1.35 -15.20 -5.39
CA LEU A 90 1.33 -13.84 -5.95
C LEU A 90 1.00 -13.82 -7.44
N GLU A 91 1.47 -14.82 -8.18
CA GLU A 91 1.11 -15.02 -9.58
C GLU A 91 -0.37 -15.39 -9.73
N SER A 92 -0.89 -16.28 -8.88
CA SER A 92 -2.29 -16.71 -8.91
C SER A 92 -3.28 -15.56 -8.69
N ILE A 93 -2.91 -14.58 -7.85
CA ILE A 93 -3.73 -13.38 -7.59
C ILE A 93 -3.36 -12.20 -8.51
N GLY A 94 -2.45 -12.40 -9.46
CA GLY A 94 -2.14 -11.43 -10.51
C GLY A 94 -1.56 -10.10 -10.01
N THR A 95 -0.92 -10.09 -8.84
CA THR A 95 -0.42 -8.89 -8.14
C THR A 95 0.45 -8.00 -9.03
N PHE A 96 1.53 -8.56 -9.60
CA PHE A 96 2.46 -7.80 -10.44
C PHE A 96 1.85 -7.38 -11.77
N ARG A 97 1.03 -8.24 -12.40
CA ARG A 97 0.32 -7.89 -13.63
C ARG A 97 -0.56 -6.67 -13.42
N LYS A 98 -1.35 -6.66 -12.34
CA LYS A 98 -2.19 -5.52 -11.96
C LYS A 98 -1.35 -4.26 -11.76
N GLU A 99 -0.31 -4.34 -10.95
CA GLU A 99 0.52 -3.19 -10.62
C GLU A 99 1.22 -2.61 -11.87
N ILE A 100 1.73 -3.46 -12.77
CA ILE A 100 2.31 -3.04 -14.05
C ILE A 100 1.28 -2.32 -14.90
N THR A 101 0.09 -2.90 -15.11
CA THR A 101 -0.96 -2.24 -15.93
C THR A 101 -1.36 -0.90 -15.34
N LEU A 102 -1.46 -0.78 -14.01
CA LEU A 102 -1.73 0.50 -13.36
C LEU A 102 -0.65 1.53 -13.67
N PHE A 103 0.61 1.18 -13.48
CA PHE A 103 1.74 2.09 -13.72
C PHE A 103 1.91 2.44 -15.21
N GLU A 104 1.61 1.52 -16.12
CA GLU A 104 1.79 1.69 -17.55
C GLU A 104 0.65 2.49 -18.19
N GLU A 105 -0.61 2.20 -17.81
CA GLU A 105 -1.77 2.68 -18.56
C GLU A 105 -2.70 3.61 -17.77
N VAL A 106 -2.78 3.46 -16.44
CA VAL A 106 -3.81 4.15 -15.62
C VAL A 106 -3.24 5.36 -14.90
N LEU A 107 -2.17 5.17 -14.12
CA LEU A 107 -1.58 6.23 -13.31
C LEU A 107 -1.02 7.40 -14.13
N PRO A 108 -0.40 7.20 -15.32
CA PRO A 108 0.02 8.31 -16.18
C PRO A 108 -1.16 9.19 -16.62
N ARG A 109 -2.30 8.59 -16.96
CA ARG A 109 -3.52 9.33 -17.33
C ARG A 109 -4.10 10.10 -16.15
N ILE A 110 -4.07 9.51 -14.95
CA ILE A 110 -4.50 10.18 -13.72
C ILE A 110 -3.60 11.39 -13.46
N HIS A 111 -2.29 11.23 -13.63
CA HIS A 111 -1.30 12.29 -13.46
C HIS A 111 -1.56 13.48 -14.39
N GLU A 112 -1.85 13.22 -15.67
CA GLU A 112 -2.24 14.25 -16.63
C GLU A 112 -3.58 14.92 -16.24
N ALA A 113 -4.60 14.13 -15.91
CA ALA A 113 -5.93 14.61 -15.53
C ALA A 113 -5.93 15.54 -14.31
N VAL A 114 -4.97 15.41 -13.39
CA VAL A 114 -4.83 16.28 -12.21
C VAL A 114 -3.80 17.40 -12.39
N GLY A 115 -3.43 17.70 -13.65
CA GLY A 115 -2.57 18.82 -14.00
C GLY A 115 -1.09 18.58 -13.74
N GLY A 116 -0.61 17.34 -13.92
CA GLY A 116 0.81 16.99 -13.81
C GLY A 116 1.35 17.00 -12.36
N LYS A 117 0.47 16.93 -11.36
CA LYS A 117 0.88 16.88 -9.96
C LYS A 117 1.23 15.45 -9.55
N ASN A 118 2.40 15.28 -8.95
CA ASN A 118 2.87 13.96 -8.52
C ASN A 118 2.01 13.41 -7.36
N PHE A 119 1.71 12.12 -7.44
CA PHE A 119 1.11 11.33 -6.35
C PHE A 119 1.62 9.88 -6.34
N ALA A 120 2.39 9.46 -7.35
CA ALA A 120 2.98 8.13 -7.51
C ALA A 120 4.33 8.26 -8.24
N PRO A 121 5.26 7.31 -8.10
CA PRO A 121 6.46 7.26 -8.92
C PRO A 121 6.13 6.92 -10.38
N ARG A 122 7.01 7.31 -11.30
CA ARG A 122 6.92 6.87 -12.70
C ARG A 122 7.55 5.48 -12.85
N MET A 123 6.86 4.59 -13.56
CA MET A 123 7.45 3.34 -14.02
C MET A 123 8.31 3.58 -15.25
N VAL A 124 9.51 3.01 -15.23
CA VAL A 124 10.50 3.12 -16.30
C VAL A 124 10.48 1.85 -17.15
N PHE A 125 10.34 0.68 -16.53
CA PHE A 125 10.40 -0.59 -17.23
C PHE A 125 9.67 -1.68 -16.44
N ALA A 126 9.20 -2.71 -17.14
CA ALA A 126 8.64 -3.90 -16.53
C ALA A 126 9.08 -5.14 -17.34
N LYS A 127 9.24 -6.28 -16.66
CA LYS A 127 9.69 -7.53 -17.29
C LYS A 127 8.83 -8.70 -16.85
N ALA A 128 8.22 -9.35 -17.83
CA ALA A 128 7.53 -10.64 -17.72
C ALA A 128 6.47 -10.75 -16.59
N ASN A 129 5.82 -9.65 -16.20
CA ASN A 129 4.91 -9.63 -15.04
C ASN A 129 5.54 -10.10 -13.71
N ARG A 130 6.87 -10.00 -13.58
CA ARG A 130 7.61 -10.44 -12.38
C ARG A 130 8.54 -9.38 -11.81
N LEU A 131 8.75 -8.29 -12.53
CA LEU A 131 9.66 -7.23 -12.18
C LEU A 131 9.16 -5.88 -12.69
N ILE A 132 9.30 -4.86 -11.85
CA ILE A 132 8.97 -3.46 -12.11
C ILE A 132 10.20 -2.62 -11.78
N VAL A 133 10.57 -1.71 -12.68
CA VAL A 133 11.60 -0.69 -12.47
C VAL A 133 10.89 0.65 -12.39
N LEU A 134 11.02 1.31 -11.24
CA LEU A 134 10.47 2.63 -10.94
C LEU A 134 11.62 3.64 -10.78
N GLU A 135 11.29 4.92 -10.91
CA GLU A 135 12.22 5.97 -10.49
C GLU A 135 12.61 5.81 -9.01
N ASN A 136 13.88 6.02 -8.69
CA ASN A 136 14.33 5.99 -7.30
C ASN A 136 13.88 7.26 -6.56
N LEU A 137 12.82 7.15 -5.76
CA LEU A 137 12.27 8.28 -5.01
C LEU A 137 13.27 8.83 -3.96
N LYS A 138 14.18 8.00 -3.43
CA LYS A 138 15.22 8.48 -2.49
C LYS A 138 16.17 9.49 -3.11
N THR A 139 16.51 9.34 -4.40
CA THR A 139 17.34 10.34 -5.10
C THR A 139 16.59 11.65 -5.36
N LYS A 140 15.26 11.66 -5.20
CA LYS A 140 14.40 12.84 -5.28
C LYS A 140 14.06 13.44 -3.91
N GLY A 141 14.70 12.96 -2.84
CA GLY A 141 14.52 13.46 -1.47
C GLY A 141 13.25 12.95 -0.79
N TYR A 142 12.61 11.91 -1.31
CA TYR A 142 11.50 11.23 -0.65
C TYR A 142 12.01 10.09 0.24
N ASP A 143 11.43 9.94 1.43
CA ASP A 143 11.70 8.80 2.30
C ASP A 143 10.44 8.39 3.07
N ILE A 144 10.47 7.18 3.63
CA ILE A 144 9.42 6.72 4.54
C ILE A 144 9.60 7.40 5.91
N VAL A 145 8.48 7.58 6.64
CA VAL A 145 8.55 8.13 7.99
C VAL A 145 9.22 7.12 8.92
N ALA A 146 10.09 7.62 9.81
CA ALA A 146 10.73 6.81 10.84
C ALA A 146 9.70 6.04 11.69
N ALA A 147 10.14 4.93 12.29
CA ALA A 147 9.26 4.08 13.07
C ALA A 147 8.64 4.83 14.27
N ASN A 148 7.32 5.04 14.22
CA ASN A 148 6.54 5.66 15.29
C ASN A 148 5.29 4.83 15.61
N ASN A 149 5.46 3.51 15.83
CA ASN A 149 4.34 2.56 16.05
C ASN A 149 3.24 2.62 14.98
N GLY A 150 3.62 2.94 13.75
CA GLY A 150 2.71 3.09 12.60
C GLY A 150 1.97 4.43 12.54
N LEU A 151 2.16 5.34 13.50
CA LEU A 151 1.43 6.60 13.58
C LEU A 151 2.08 7.72 12.77
N LEU A 152 1.24 8.54 12.15
CA LEU A 152 1.61 9.78 11.47
C LEU A 152 1.18 10.99 12.31
N ASP A 153 1.93 12.08 12.21
CA ASP A 153 1.45 13.37 12.71
C ASP A 153 0.37 13.97 11.78
N GLY A 154 -0.29 15.03 12.25
CA GLY A 154 -1.36 15.68 11.50
C GLY A 154 -0.92 16.32 10.18
N PHE A 155 0.34 16.73 10.04
CA PHE A 155 0.86 17.30 8.78
C PHE A 155 1.15 16.20 7.77
N GLN A 156 1.78 15.11 8.20
CA GLN A 156 2.04 13.92 7.39
C GLN A 156 0.75 13.28 6.90
N LEU A 157 -0.26 13.15 7.76
CA LEU A 157 -1.56 12.61 7.39
C LEU A 157 -2.25 13.47 6.31
N ARG A 158 -2.22 14.80 6.46
CA ARG A 158 -2.78 15.72 5.46
C ARG A 158 -2.10 15.59 4.11
N LYS A 159 -0.76 15.43 4.07
CA LYS A 159 -0.02 15.24 2.82
C LYS A 159 -0.34 13.89 2.15
N ALA A 160 -0.51 12.82 2.93
CA ALA A 160 -0.99 11.55 2.39
C ALA A 160 -2.41 11.68 1.81
N MET A 161 -3.30 12.40 2.49
CA MET A 161 -4.65 12.70 1.99
C MET A 161 -4.62 13.55 0.71
N ASP A 162 -3.70 14.50 0.58
CA ASP A 162 -3.52 15.30 -0.65
C ASP A 162 -3.13 14.41 -1.85
N ALA A 163 -2.24 13.44 -1.65
CA ALA A 163 -1.87 12.46 -2.68
C ALA A 163 -3.05 11.55 -3.04
N LEU A 164 -3.82 11.13 -2.03
CA LEU A 164 -5.02 10.31 -2.22
C LEU A 164 -6.14 11.07 -2.95
N VAL A 165 -6.32 12.35 -2.67
CA VAL A 165 -7.23 13.24 -3.41
C VAL A 165 -6.85 13.27 -4.89
N ARG A 166 -5.55 13.34 -5.23
CA ARG A 166 -5.08 13.31 -6.63
C ARG A 166 -5.43 11.99 -7.31
N LEU A 167 -5.16 10.86 -6.65
CA LEU A 167 -5.51 9.52 -7.17
C LEU A 167 -7.03 9.42 -7.45
N HIS A 168 -7.85 9.73 -6.44
CA HIS A 168 -9.30 9.60 -6.52
C HIS A 168 -9.92 10.59 -7.51
N ALA A 169 -9.50 11.86 -7.50
CA ALA A 169 -10.03 12.85 -8.43
C ALA A 169 -9.71 12.49 -9.87
N GLY A 170 -8.45 12.14 -10.18
CA GLY A 170 -8.06 11.80 -11.54
C GLY A 170 -8.78 10.56 -12.06
N SER A 171 -9.08 9.58 -11.20
CA SER A 171 -9.90 8.43 -11.58
C SER A 171 -11.31 8.82 -12.04
N LEU A 172 -11.97 9.75 -11.34
CA LEU A 172 -13.29 10.26 -11.71
C LEU A 172 -13.26 11.14 -12.95
N ILE A 173 -12.19 11.92 -13.11
CA ILE A 173 -11.99 12.77 -14.29
C ILE A 173 -11.82 11.89 -15.54
N ILE A 174 -11.06 10.80 -15.46
CA ILE A 174 -10.93 9.83 -16.55
C ILE A 174 -12.30 9.25 -16.93
N GLU A 175 -13.09 8.78 -15.96
CA GLU A 175 -14.42 8.23 -16.24
C GLU A 175 -15.35 9.26 -16.91
N LYS A 176 -15.27 10.52 -16.47
CA LYS A 176 -16.05 11.63 -17.04
C LYS A 176 -15.65 11.91 -18.49
N ILE A 177 -14.35 11.90 -18.80
CA ILE A 177 -13.81 12.15 -20.15
C ILE A 177 -14.19 11.00 -21.09
N GLU A 178 -14.05 9.76 -20.63
CA GLU A 178 -14.28 8.56 -21.44
C GLU A 178 -15.75 8.14 -21.55
N GLY A 179 -16.59 8.61 -20.61
CA GLY A 179 -18.00 8.19 -20.53
C GLY A 179 -18.17 6.71 -20.13
N LYS A 180 -17.15 6.10 -19.52
CA LYS A 180 -17.10 4.70 -19.09
C LYS A 180 -16.49 4.60 -17.70
N THR A 181 -16.91 3.59 -16.94
CA THR A 181 -16.30 3.27 -15.66
C THR A 181 -14.89 2.71 -15.84
N LEU A 182 -14.05 2.80 -14.81
CA LEU A 182 -12.72 2.19 -14.86
C LEU A 182 -12.75 0.66 -15.04
N LEU A 183 -13.81 -0.02 -14.60
CA LEU A 183 -13.99 -1.45 -14.83
C LEU A 183 -14.25 -1.78 -16.30
N GLU A 184 -14.94 -0.89 -17.03
CA GLU A 184 -15.18 -1.03 -18.47
C GLU A 184 -13.92 -0.66 -19.28
N LEU A 185 -13.15 0.32 -18.81
CA LEU A 185 -11.91 0.75 -19.45
C LEU A 185 -10.76 -0.25 -19.24
N TYR A 186 -10.68 -0.85 -18.05
CA TYR A 186 -9.60 -1.75 -17.64
C TYR A 186 -10.16 -3.06 -17.03
N PRO A 187 -10.82 -3.91 -17.83
CA PRO A 187 -11.43 -5.14 -17.34
C PRO A 187 -10.41 -6.04 -16.62
N GLY A 188 -10.78 -6.56 -15.45
CA GLY A 188 -9.93 -7.44 -14.65
C GLY A 188 -8.80 -6.76 -13.86
N VAL A 189 -8.45 -5.50 -14.17
CA VAL A 189 -7.32 -4.81 -13.50
C VAL A 189 -7.70 -4.37 -12.09
N LEU A 190 -8.92 -3.87 -11.89
CA LEU A 190 -9.38 -3.34 -10.60
C LEU A 190 -10.25 -4.31 -9.79
N GLU A 191 -10.27 -5.59 -10.18
CA GLU A 191 -10.94 -6.64 -9.42
C GLU A 191 -10.20 -6.93 -8.11
N GLU A 192 -10.95 -7.26 -7.06
CA GLU A 192 -10.37 -7.61 -5.76
C GLU A 192 -9.46 -8.85 -5.86
N ASN A 193 -8.20 -8.73 -5.43
CA ASN A 193 -7.22 -9.82 -5.47
C ASN A 193 -6.65 -10.22 -4.11
N ALA A 194 -6.95 -9.47 -3.04
CA ALA A 194 -6.54 -9.81 -1.68
C ALA A 194 -7.67 -10.50 -0.93
N TRP A 195 -8.72 -9.76 -0.61
CA TRP A 195 -9.80 -10.16 0.28
C TRP A 195 -10.91 -10.87 -0.51
N VAL A 196 -10.57 -12.01 -1.12
CA VAL A 196 -11.51 -12.83 -1.91
C VAL A 196 -12.14 -13.91 -1.03
N GLU A 197 -13.47 -13.94 -0.97
CA GLU A 197 -14.24 -14.94 -0.23
C GLU A 197 -14.33 -16.28 -0.98
N CYS A 198 -13.18 -16.94 -1.16
CA CYS A 198 -13.08 -18.25 -1.83
C CYS A 198 -12.38 -19.27 -0.94
N GLU A 199 -12.89 -20.50 -0.83
CA GLU A 199 -12.31 -21.53 0.06
C GLU A 199 -10.87 -21.91 -0.29
N SER A 200 -10.52 -21.86 -1.58
CA SER A 200 -9.15 -22.12 -2.04
C SER A 200 -8.21 -20.94 -1.85
N SER A 201 -8.72 -19.74 -1.54
CA SER A 201 -7.92 -18.53 -1.36
C SER A 201 -7.01 -18.64 -0.13
N VAL A 202 -5.71 -18.45 -0.34
CA VAL A 202 -4.73 -18.33 0.75
C VAL A 202 -5.11 -17.19 1.69
N ARG A 203 -5.58 -16.05 1.17
CA ARG A 203 -5.95 -14.90 1.99
C ARG A 203 -7.17 -15.16 2.86
N ARG A 204 -8.12 -15.99 2.41
CA ARG A 204 -9.25 -16.39 3.27
C ARG A 204 -8.74 -17.12 4.50
N LYS A 205 -7.77 -18.03 4.34
CA LYS A 205 -7.11 -18.71 5.46
C LYS A 205 -6.37 -17.73 6.36
N ASP A 206 -5.69 -16.74 5.79
CA ASP A 206 -5.03 -15.68 6.57
C ASP A 206 -6.03 -14.87 7.41
N VAL A 207 -7.20 -14.52 6.84
CA VAL A 207 -8.28 -13.86 7.60
C VAL A 207 -8.71 -14.72 8.79
N GLU A 208 -8.90 -16.02 8.61
CA GLU A 208 -9.25 -16.94 9.70
C GLU A 208 -8.14 -17.04 10.77
N ASN A 209 -6.88 -17.04 10.36
CA ASN A 209 -5.75 -17.06 11.28
C ASN A 209 -5.64 -15.73 12.07
N VAL A 210 -5.92 -14.60 11.43
CA VAL A 210 -5.99 -13.30 12.11
C VAL A 210 -7.19 -13.23 13.06
N ILE A 211 -8.34 -13.81 12.71
CA ILE A 211 -9.47 -13.96 13.63
C ILE A 211 -9.05 -14.76 14.87
N ASN A 212 -8.36 -15.89 14.68
CA ASN A 212 -7.84 -16.70 15.79
C ASN A 212 -6.87 -15.89 16.66
N PHE A 213 -5.95 -15.14 16.04
CA PHE A 213 -5.04 -14.22 16.74
C PHE A 213 -5.82 -13.25 17.64
N TRP A 214 -6.81 -12.54 17.09
CA TRP A 214 -7.58 -11.57 17.88
C TRP A 214 -8.43 -12.21 18.98
N CYS A 215 -8.99 -13.40 18.74
CA CYS A 215 -9.65 -14.17 19.79
C CYS A 215 -8.71 -14.49 20.96
N GLU A 216 -7.45 -14.84 20.69
CA GLU A 216 -6.44 -15.05 21.74
C GLU A 216 -6.05 -13.74 22.43
N ILE A 217 -5.91 -12.63 21.70
CA ILE A 217 -5.66 -11.30 22.32
C ILE A 217 -6.81 -10.91 23.26
N VAL A 218 -8.07 -11.14 22.87
CA VAL A 218 -9.23 -10.88 23.73
C VAL A 218 -9.11 -11.66 25.04
N LYS A 219 -8.79 -12.97 24.98
CA LYS A 219 -8.59 -13.81 26.17
C LYS A 219 -7.44 -13.30 27.04
N LEU A 220 -6.30 -12.98 26.43
CA LEU A 220 -5.10 -12.49 27.11
C LEU A 220 -5.27 -11.09 27.72
N SER A 221 -6.15 -10.26 27.15
CA SER A 221 -6.38 -8.90 27.65
C SER A 221 -7.09 -8.87 29.00
N GLU A 222 -7.83 -9.94 29.34
CA GLU A 222 -8.69 -10.07 30.52
C GLU A 222 -9.71 -8.91 30.70
N LYS A 223 -9.92 -8.11 29.65
CA LYS A 223 -10.92 -7.05 29.62
C LYS A 223 -12.32 -7.65 29.37
N ASN A 224 -13.34 -7.06 29.99
CA ASN A 224 -14.74 -7.44 29.80
C ASN A 224 -15.07 -8.93 30.11
N PRO A 225 -14.67 -9.51 31.26
CA PRO A 225 -14.86 -10.93 31.55
C PRO A 225 -16.33 -11.37 31.48
N LYS A 226 -17.27 -10.49 31.88
CA LYS A 226 -18.72 -10.75 31.81
C LYS A 226 -19.27 -10.82 30.39
N ARG A 227 -18.59 -10.24 29.40
CA ARG A 227 -19.01 -10.18 27.99
C ARG A 227 -18.12 -10.99 27.06
N LEU A 228 -17.12 -11.70 27.61
CA LEU A 228 -16.13 -12.47 26.85
C LEU A 228 -16.76 -13.42 25.83
N ALA A 229 -17.80 -14.17 26.23
CA ALA A 229 -18.47 -15.12 25.35
C ALA A 229 -19.14 -14.44 24.14
N ILE A 230 -19.72 -13.26 24.33
CA ILE A 230 -20.33 -12.48 23.25
C ILE A 230 -19.24 -11.94 22.31
N ILE A 231 -18.17 -11.38 22.89
CA ILE A 231 -17.05 -10.84 22.11
C ILE A 231 -16.43 -11.93 21.22
N LEU A 232 -16.10 -13.09 21.78
CA LEU A 232 -15.51 -14.19 21.01
C LEU A 232 -16.44 -14.76 19.95
N LYS A 233 -17.76 -14.73 20.18
CA LYS A 233 -18.76 -15.17 19.20
C LYS A 233 -18.88 -14.21 18.02
N ASP A 234 -18.91 -12.91 18.28
CA ASP A 234 -19.21 -11.89 17.26
C ASP A 234 -17.97 -11.38 16.51
N LEU A 235 -16.79 -11.41 17.13
CA LEU A 235 -15.54 -10.94 16.51
C LEU A 235 -15.26 -11.58 15.14
N PRO A 236 -15.35 -12.92 14.95
CA PRO A 236 -15.20 -13.52 13.62
C PRO A 236 -16.18 -12.96 12.58
N ARG A 237 -17.44 -12.76 12.97
CA ARG A 237 -18.48 -12.22 12.09
C ARG A 237 -18.17 -10.78 11.69
N VAL A 238 -17.69 -9.97 12.62
CA VAL A 238 -17.31 -8.57 12.36
C VAL A 238 -16.11 -8.50 11.41
N ILE A 239 -15.03 -9.25 11.67
CA ILE A 239 -13.83 -9.22 10.84
C ILE A 239 -14.12 -9.69 9.40
N ARG A 240 -14.96 -10.73 9.22
CA ARG A 240 -15.32 -11.22 7.89
C ARG A 240 -16.12 -10.22 7.03
N LYS A 241 -16.67 -9.14 7.61
CA LYS A 241 -17.29 -8.06 6.81
C LYS A 241 -16.33 -7.44 5.79
N ILE A 242 -15.00 -7.60 5.95
CA ILE A 242 -14.02 -7.14 4.96
C ILE A 242 -14.33 -7.62 3.55
N PHE A 243 -14.82 -8.86 3.40
CA PHE A 243 -15.15 -9.44 2.10
C PHE A 243 -16.27 -8.69 1.35
N GLU A 244 -17.14 -7.98 2.08
CA GLU A 244 -18.17 -7.13 1.49
C GLU A 244 -17.66 -5.71 1.23
N PHE A 245 -16.88 -5.14 2.14
CA PHE A 245 -16.39 -3.76 2.03
C PHE A 245 -15.44 -3.52 0.84
N VAL A 246 -14.87 -4.58 0.29
CA VAL A 246 -13.90 -4.51 -0.81
C VAL A 246 -14.56 -4.60 -2.18
N LYS A 247 -15.88 -4.84 -2.23
CA LYS A 247 -16.66 -4.92 -3.46
C LYS A 247 -17.03 -3.51 -3.94
N PRO A 248 -17.14 -3.28 -5.26
CA PRO A 248 -17.69 -2.04 -5.80
C PRO A 248 -19.05 -1.72 -5.19
N SER A 249 -19.27 -0.46 -4.82
CA SER A 249 -20.56 -0.03 -4.28
C SER A 249 -21.55 0.28 -5.41
N SER A 250 -22.79 -0.15 -5.27
CA SER A 250 -23.91 0.31 -6.10
C SER A 250 -24.57 1.59 -5.59
N GLN A 251 -24.27 2.00 -4.35
CA GLN A 251 -24.87 3.16 -3.68
C GLN A 251 -23.96 4.39 -3.72
N PHE A 252 -22.65 4.20 -3.49
CA PHE A 252 -21.68 5.28 -3.39
C PHE A 252 -20.80 5.33 -4.63
N ARG A 253 -20.34 6.54 -4.98
CA ARG A 253 -19.42 6.74 -6.11
C ARG A 253 -18.11 5.99 -5.85
N ASN A 254 -17.75 5.07 -6.75
CA ASN A 254 -16.47 4.36 -6.71
C ASN A 254 -15.36 5.17 -7.40
N VAL A 255 -14.12 4.86 -7.05
CA VAL A 255 -12.88 5.46 -7.57
C VAL A 255 -11.83 4.37 -7.74
N LEU A 256 -10.70 4.70 -8.36
CA LEU A 256 -9.48 3.90 -8.21
C LEU A 256 -8.97 4.03 -6.78
N SER A 257 -9.22 3.02 -5.96
CA SER A 257 -8.66 2.92 -4.61
C SER A 257 -7.27 2.27 -4.67
N HIS A 258 -6.34 2.78 -3.87
CA HIS A 258 -5.03 2.19 -3.61
C HIS A 258 -5.13 0.88 -2.81
N GLY A 259 -5.95 0.86 -1.76
CA GLY A 259 -6.27 -0.34 -1.00
C GLY A 259 -5.19 -0.87 -0.05
N ASP A 260 -4.08 -0.16 0.16
CA ASP A 260 -2.97 -0.57 1.05
C ASP A 260 -2.17 0.64 1.59
N LEU A 261 -2.84 1.52 2.33
CA LEU A 261 -2.30 2.83 2.75
C LEU A 261 -1.66 2.82 4.15
N TRP A 262 -0.84 1.81 4.43
CA TRP A 262 0.01 1.81 5.63
C TRP A 262 1.25 2.68 5.44
N LYS A 263 1.88 3.10 6.53
CA LYS A 263 2.93 4.13 6.53
C LYS A 263 4.12 3.88 5.58
N ASN A 264 4.47 2.62 5.30
CA ASN A 264 5.61 2.31 4.43
C ASN A 264 5.28 2.47 2.94
N ASN A 265 4.00 2.55 2.59
CA ASN A 265 3.53 2.85 1.23
C ASN A 265 3.33 4.37 1.01
N LEU A 266 3.73 5.18 2.00
CA LEU A 266 3.66 6.65 1.96
C LEU A 266 5.10 7.20 2.05
N MET A 267 5.58 7.78 0.96
CA MET A 267 6.90 8.41 0.93
C MET A 267 6.78 9.93 0.91
N TYR A 268 7.53 10.58 1.78
CA TYR A 268 7.44 12.02 2.05
C TYR A 268 8.71 12.72 1.62
N ARG A 269 8.56 13.86 0.97
CA ARG A 269 9.64 14.83 0.78
C ARG A 269 9.47 15.93 1.81
N SER A 270 10.50 16.15 2.60
CA SER A 270 10.46 17.07 3.74
C SER A 270 11.55 18.12 3.65
N LEU A 271 11.20 19.37 3.98
CA LEU A 271 12.15 20.47 4.13
C LEU A 271 12.20 20.87 5.60
N ALA A 272 13.40 20.87 6.19
CA ALA A 272 13.62 21.17 7.61
C ALA A 272 12.71 20.38 8.57
N GLY A 273 12.41 19.11 8.23
CA GLY A 273 11.57 18.22 9.04
C GLY A 273 10.05 18.39 8.83
N ILE A 274 9.61 19.31 7.98
CA ILE A 274 8.20 19.55 7.66
C ILE A 274 7.87 18.83 6.35
N PRO A 275 6.83 17.98 6.29
CA PRO A 275 6.45 17.27 5.07
C PRO A 275 5.85 18.26 4.05
N GLU A 276 6.51 18.43 2.90
CA GLU A 276 6.07 19.31 1.82
C GLU A 276 5.20 18.58 0.81
N ASP A 277 5.53 17.32 0.53
CA ASP A 277 4.86 16.48 -0.47
C ASP A 277 4.83 15.02 -0.04
N CYS A 278 3.87 14.27 -0.57
CA CYS A 278 3.72 12.84 -0.36
C CYS A 278 3.40 12.14 -1.68
N VAL A 279 3.99 10.98 -1.88
CA VAL A 279 3.65 10.06 -2.97
C VAL A 279 3.30 8.70 -2.41
N LEU A 280 2.35 8.05 -3.07
CA LEU A 280 1.89 6.70 -2.80
C LEU A 280 2.74 5.73 -3.62
N VAL A 281 3.11 4.61 -3.02
CA VAL A 281 3.82 3.51 -3.69
C VAL A 281 3.10 2.20 -3.41
N ASP A 282 3.38 1.18 -4.24
CA ASP A 282 2.82 -0.16 -4.08
C ASP A 282 1.31 -0.26 -4.34
N PHE A 283 0.92 -0.21 -5.62
CA PHE A 283 -0.49 -0.24 -6.05
C PHE A 283 -1.04 -1.65 -6.25
N GLN A 284 -0.37 -2.66 -5.70
CA GLN A 284 -0.65 -4.07 -5.95
C GLN A 284 -2.03 -4.55 -5.43
N MET A 285 -2.58 -3.76 -4.50
CA MET A 285 -3.87 -3.97 -3.84
C MET A 285 -4.97 -3.03 -4.38
N ALA A 286 -4.72 -2.35 -5.49
CA ALA A 286 -5.70 -1.39 -6.00
C ALA A 286 -6.99 -2.08 -6.47
N ARG A 287 -8.11 -1.37 -6.31
CA ARG A 287 -9.47 -1.89 -6.55
C ARG A 287 -10.46 -0.77 -6.84
N TYR A 288 -11.65 -1.13 -7.32
CA TYR A 288 -12.72 -0.17 -7.63
C TYR A 288 -13.78 -0.11 -6.52
N VAL A 289 -13.64 0.84 -5.59
CA VAL A 289 -14.50 1.00 -4.39
C VAL A 289 -14.70 2.48 -4.06
N PRO A 290 -15.59 2.85 -3.12
CA PRO A 290 -15.76 4.25 -2.74
C PRO A 290 -14.49 4.89 -2.16
N PRO A 291 -14.26 6.20 -2.37
CA PRO A 291 -13.09 6.91 -1.83
C PRO A 291 -13.03 6.88 -0.30
N ALA A 292 -14.19 6.66 0.33
CA ALA A 292 -14.32 6.48 1.76
C ALA A 292 -13.55 5.26 2.30
N TYR A 293 -13.31 4.23 1.48
CA TYR A 293 -12.54 3.05 1.88
C TYR A 293 -11.09 3.44 2.22
N ASP A 294 -10.38 4.04 1.27
CA ASP A 294 -8.99 4.45 1.45
C ASP A 294 -8.82 5.58 2.46
N LEU A 295 -9.75 6.54 2.48
CA LEU A 295 -9.72 7.61 3.46
C LEU A 295 -9.80 7.05 4.89
N ASN A 296 -10.72 6.13 5.14
CA ASN A 296 -10.80 5.47 6.44
C ASN A 296 -9.59 4.57 6.68
N LEU A 297 -9.11 3.84 5.66
CA LEU A 297 -7.93 2.99 5.80
C LEU A 297 -6.71 3.77 6.30
N VAL A 298 -6.35 4.87 5.61
CA VAL A 298 -5.20 5.68 6.01
C VAL A 298 -5.41 6.30 7.39
N ILE A 299 -6.61 6.82 7.69
CA ILE A 299 -6.90 7.42 9.01
C ILE A 299 -6.75 6.39 10.12
N TYR A 300 -7.32 5.18 10.00
CA TYR A 300 -7.29 4.19 11.08
C TYR A 300 -5.91 3.54 11.28
N LEU A 301 -5.19 3.27 10.19
CA LEU A 301 -3.83 2.72 10.25
C LEU A 301 -2.84 3.69 10.89
N SER A 302 -2.98 4.98 10.60
CA SER A 302 -1.96 5.98 10.95
C SER A 302 -2.27 6.84 12.17
N THR A 303 -3.42 6.65 12.83
CA THR A 303 -3.81 7.47 13.99
C THR A 303 -4.26 6.63 15.18
N SER A 304 -4.22 7.22 16.38
CA SER A 304 -4.80 6.62 17.58
C SER A 304 -6.31 6.87 17.66
N ARG A 305 -7.02 6.05 18.44
CA ARG A 305 -8.44 6.26 18.75
C ARG A 305 -8.73 7.67 19.29
N ILE A 306 -7.87 8.17 20.18
CA ILE A 306 -8.02 9.51 20.78
C ILE A 306 -7.95 10.60 19.72
N PHE A 307 -6.98 10.50 18.80
CA PHE A 307 -6.84 11.45 17.70
C PHE A 307 -8.08 11.44 16.79
N ARG A 308 -8.59 10.25 16.42
CA ARG A 308 -9.82 10.13 15.62
C ARG A 308 -11.01 10.76 16.30
N LYS A 309 -11.20 10.54 17.60
CA LYS A 309 -12.31 11.14 18.36
C LYS A 309 -12.32 12.66 18.28
N GLN A 310 -11.14 13.29 18.18
CA GLN A 310 -10.99 14.75 18.14
C GLN A 310 -11.01 15.33 16.72
N HIS A 311 -10.52 14.59 15.73
CA HIS A 311 -10.17 15.15 14.42
C HIS A 311 -10.86 14.49 13.22
N TYR A 312 -11.55 13.36 13.39
CA TYR A 312 -12.11 12.59 12.27
C TYR A 312 -13.00 13.42 11.35
N ASP A 313 -13.98 14.15 11.90
CA ASP A 313 -14.93 14.92 11.08
C ASP A 313 -14.24 16.06 10.32
N ALA A 314 -13.25 16.70 10.94
CA ALA A 314 -12.43 17.72 10.28
C ALA A 314 -11.61 17.13 9.14
N LEU A 315 -11.00 15.95 9.31
CA LEU A 315 -10.24 15.28 8.25
C LEU A 315 -11.14 14.88 7.07
N VAL A 316 -12.33 14.34 7.35
CA VAL A 316 -13.30 13.98 6.30
C VAL A 316 -13.76 15.22 5.52
N MET A 317 -14.04 16.31 6.23
CA MET A 317 -14.42 17.58 5.60
C MET A 317 -13.27 18.18 4.78
N ASP A 318 -12.06 18.17 5.30
CA ASP A 318 -10.87 18.67 4.61
C ASP A 318 -10.59 17.86 3.34
N TYR A 319 -10.67 16.53 3.42
CA TYR A 319 -10.53 15.66 2.26
C TYR A 319 -11.60 15.95 1.20
N HIS A 320 -12.88 16.01 1.60
CA HIS A 320 -13.99 16.27 0.67
C HIS A 320 -13.84 17.64 -0.01
N THR A 321 -13.47 18.67 0.75
CA THR A 321 -13.24 20.01 0.22
C THR A 321 -12.17 20.01 -0.87
N HIS A 322 -11.03 19.36 -0.64
CA HIS A 322 -9.95 19.29 -1.63
C HIS A 322 -10.33 18.45 -2.85
N LEU A 323 -11.01 17.31 -2.64
CA LEU A 323 -11.52 16.48 -3.72
C LEU A 323 -12.50 17.25 -4.60
N GLN A 324 -13.52 17.87 -4.00
CA GLN A 324 -14.52 18.66 -4.71
C GLN A 324 -13.90 19.85 -5.44
N LYS A 325 -12.90 20.52 -4.85
CA LYS A 325 -12.18 21.63 -5.49
C LYS A 325 -11.47 21.17 -6.76
N LEU A 326 -10.80 20.02 -6.74
CA LEU A 326 -10.13 19.47 -7.91
C LEU A 326 -11.14 19.01 -8.98
N LEU A 327 -12.21 18.33 -8.56
CA LEU A 327 -13.29 17.87 -9.45
C LEU A 327 -14.09 19.00 -10.11
N ALA A 328 -14.29 20.12 -9.40
CA ALA A 328 -15.01 21.28 -9.93
C ALA A 328 -14.32 21.89 -11.18
N THR A 329 -13.00 21.71 -11.32
CA THR A 329 -12.27 22.14 -12.53
C THR A 329 -12.66 21.35 -13.79
N HIS A 330 -13.36 20.23 -13.61
CA HIS A 330 -13.85 19.34 -14.67
C HIS A 330 -15.38 19.17 -14.61
N GLU A 331 -16.08 20.09 -13.96
CA GLU A 331 -17.55 20.08 -13.86
C GLU A 331 -18.13 18.81 -13.20
N ILE A 332 -17.37 18.19 -12.29
CA ILE A 332 -17.81 17.03 -11.52
C ILE A 332 -18.22 17.49 -10.11
N GLY A 333 -19.47 17.18 -9.72
CA GLY A 333 -20.00 17.38 -8.38
C GLY A 333 -20.07 16.07 -7.60
N LEU A 334 -19.65 16.10 -6.34
CA LEU A 334 -19.88 15.05 -5.35
C LEU A 334 -20.87 15.54 -4.30
N ASP A 335 -21.88 14.73 -4.04
CA ASP A 335 -22.84 15.01 -2.98
C ASP A 335 -22.16 14.85 -1.61
N SER A 336 -22.14 15.94 -0.84
CA SER A 336 -21.44 15.99 0.44
C SER A 336 -22.08 15.11 1.51
N GLU A 337 -23.41 14.94 1.48
CA GLU A 337 -24.11 14.11 2.47
C GLU A 337 -23.93 12.63 2.14
N LEU A 338 -24.07 12.26 0.86
CA LEU A 338 -23.81 10.89 0.41
C LEU A 338 -22.34 10.49 0.66
N PHE A 339 -21.39 11.42 0.49
CA PHE A 339 -19.99 11.17 0.86
C PHE A 339 -19.80 10.97 2.37
N ARG A 340 -20.50 11.74 3.21
CA ARG A 340 -20.46 11.57 4.68
C ARG A 340 -21.09 10.25 5.10
N GLU A 341 -22.20 9.84 4.50
CA GLU A 341 -22.81 8.52 4.72
C GLU A 341 -21.86 7.40 4.33
N SER A 342 -21.21 7.52 3.18
CA SER A 342 -20.15 6.59 2.74
C SER A 342 -19.03 6.52 3.78
N CYS A 343 -18.52 7.66 4.25
CA CYS A 343 -17.48 7.70 5.27
C CYS A 343 -17.91 7.06 6.59
N LYS A 344 -19.16 7.26 7.03
CA LYS A 344 -19.71 6.62 8.25
C LYS A 344 -19.74 5.11 8.11
N LEU A 345 -20.19 4.58 6.96
CA LEU A 345 -20.23 3.15 6.70
C LEU A 345 -18.82 2.54 6.65
N TYR A 346 -17.89 3.20 5.97
CA TYR A 346 -16.54 2.70 5.74
C TYR A 346 -15.58 2.93 6.92
N LYS A 347 -16.02 3.56 8.04
CA LYS A 347 -15.29 3.52 9.32
C LYS A 347 -15.00 2.09 9.74
N SER A 348 -16.02 1.22 9.67
CA SER A 348 -15.89 -0.20 10.00
C SER A 348 -14.89 -0.89 9.07
N ALA A 349 -14.90 -0.56 7.77
CA ALA A 349 -13.93 -1.10 6.81
C ALA A 349 -12.49 -0.73 7.17
N GLY A 350 -12.23 0.55 7.45
CA GLY A 350 -10.90 1.02 7.86
C GLY A 350 -10.40 0.35 9.14
N LEU A 351 -11.27 0.22 10.15
CA LEU A 351 -10.93 -0.44 11.42
C LEU A 351 -10.70 -1.95 11.28
N ILE A 352 -11.56 -2.65 10.53
CA ILE A 352 -11.42 -4.09 10.27
C ILE A 352 -10.15 -4.37 9.48
N HIS A 353 -9.90 -3.64 8.39
CA HIS A 353 -8.69 -3.80 7.59
C HIS A 353 -7.44 -3.50 8.43
N THR A 354 -7.49 -2.45 9.24
CA THR A 354 -6.43 -2.16 10.22
C THR A 354 -6.17 -3.36 11.14
N CYS A 355 -7.21 -4.01 11.66
CA CYS A 355 -7.06 -5.23 12.47
C CYS A 355 -6.50 -6.42 11.67
N LEU A 356 -6.76 -6.50 10.37
CA LEU A 356 -6.24 -7.59 9.52
C LEU A 356 -4.73 -7.51 9.31
N ILE A 357 -4.17 -6.31 9.12
CA ILE A 357 -2.75 -6.16 8.75
C ILE A 357 -1.85 -5.76 9.92
N SER A 358 -2.38 -5.05 10.93
CA SER A 358 -1.60 -4.53 12.06
C SER A 358 -0.81 -5.57 12.86
N PRO A 359 -1.26 -6.84 13.03
CA PRO A 359 -0.45 -7.83 13.70
C PRO A 359 0.91 -8.04 13.03
N GLU A 360 0.99 -7.91 11.71
CA GLU A 360 2.22 -8.09 10.93
C GLU A 360 2.95 -6.75 10.71
N VAL A 361 2.26 -5.72 10.22
CA VAL A 361 2.93 -4.47 9.80
C VAL A 361 3.45 -3.61 10.95
N LEU A 362 2.99 -3.87 12.19
CA LEU A 362 3.48 -3.20 13.40
C LEU A 362 4.45 -4.07 14.20
N LEU A 363 4.76 -5.28 13.73
CA LEU A 363 5.58 -6.21 14.47
C LEU A 363 6.97 -5.60 14.75
N PRO A 364 7.50 -5.67 15.98
CA PRO A 364 8.81 -5.11 16.29
C PRO A 364 9.91 -5.80 15.47
N GLN A 365 10.94 -5.06 15.10
CA GLN A 365 12.00 -5.53 14.20
C GLN A 365 12.69 -6.82 14.70
N SER A 366 12.83 -6.99 16.02
CA SER A 366 13.40 -8.18 16.66
C SER A 366 12.57 -9.46 16.46
N TYR A 367 11.28 -9.32 16.18
CA TYR A 367 10.37 -10.43 15.84
C TYR A 367 10.19 -10.59 14.34
N LEU A 368 10.29 -9.50 13.57
CA LEU A 368 10.21 -9.53 12.11
C LEU A 368 11.27 -10.46 11.51
N GLN A 369 12.51 -10.40 11.99
CA GLN A 369 13.58 -11.30 11.53
C GLN A 369 13.23 -12.79 11.74
N LYS A 370 12.54 -13.12 12.84
CA LYS A 370 12.12 -14.50 13.14
C LYS A 370 10.99 -14.95 12.21
N VAL A 371 10.01 -14.08 11.99
CA VAL A 371 8.92 -14.31 11.03
C VAL A 371 9.50 -14.62 9.66
N MET A 372 10.48 -13.83 9.24
CA MET A 372 11.09 -13.96 7.93
C MET A 372 11.91 -15.23 7.79
N SER A 373 12.75 -15.57 8.78
CA SER A 373 13.52 -16.82 8.76
C SER A 373 12.65 -18.09 8.81
N GLU A 374 11.44 -17.99 9.34
CA GLU A 374 10.49 -19.10 9.39
C GLU A 374 9.52 -19.13 8.17
N SER A 375 9.56 -18.11 7.31
CA SER A 375 8.59 -17.91 6.22
C SER A 375 8.97 -18.50 4.87
N ASP A 376 10.15 -19.13 4.75
CA ASP A 376 10.70 -19.62 3.48
C ASP A 376 9.82 -20.69 2.77
N SER A 377 8.80 -21.23 3.44
CA SER A 377 7.88 -22.23 2.90
C SER A 377 6.40 -21.85 2.95
N SER A 378 6.02 -20.64 3.38
CA SER A 378 4.60 -20.26 3.49
C SER A 378 4.14 -19.41 2.30
N CYS A 379 2.98 -19.77 1.73
CA CYS A 379 2.32 -19.04 0.64
C CYS A 379 1.50 -17.82 1.12
N GLY A 380 1.31 -17.65 2.44
CA GLY A 380 0.34 -16.72 3.02
C GLY A 380 0.91 -15.71 4.01
N PHE A 381 0.09 -14.72 4.34
CA PHE A 381 0.48 -13.58 5.18
C PHE A 381 0.57 -13.94 6.64
N MET A 382 -0.38 -14.72 7.14
CA MET A 382 -0.52 -15.02 8.55
C MET A 382 -0.71 -16.53 8.78
N PRO A 383 0.26 -17.38 8.41
CA PRO A 383 0.22 -18.79 8.82
C PRO A 383 0.27 -18.92 10.35
N ASN A 384 -0.14 -20.07 10.89
CA ASN A 384 -0.20 -20.34 12.33
C ASN A 384 1.14 -20.09 13.08
N SER A 385 2.28 -20.31 12.41
CA SER A 385 3.60 -19.98 12.95
C SER A 385 3.73 -18.48 13.25
N LYS A 386 3.34 -17.62 12.29
CA LYS A 386 3.34 -16.17 12.47
C LYS A 386 2.37 -15.70 13.55
N VAL A 387 1.17 -16.30 13.64
CA VAL A 387 0.23 -16.03 14.74
C VAL A 387 0.92 -16.21 16.10
N THR A 388 1.66 -17.31 16.27
CA THR A 388 2.40 -17.59 17.52
C THR A 388 3.46 -16.54 17.80
N ILE A 389 4.18 -16.07 16.78
CA ILE A 389 5.19 -15.01 16.91
C ILE A 389 4.54 -13.68 17.32
N CYS A 390 3.44 -13.30 16.67
CA CYS A 390 2.70 -12.07 16.99
C CYS A 390 2.16 -12.11 18.43
N LEU A 391 1.67 -13.26 18.91
CA LEU A 391 1.22 -13.41 20.30
C LEU A 391 2.38 -13.24 21.31
N LYS A 392 3.57 -13.79 21.01
CA LYS A 392 4.77 -13.58 21.82
C LYS A 392 5.18 -12.11 21.83
N ALA A 393 5.18 -11.44 20.67
CA ALA A 393 5.46 -10.02 20.56
C ALA A 393 4.47 -9.18 21.38
N PHE A 394 3.17 -9.51 21.32
CA PHE A 394 2.15 -8.86 22.14
C PHE A 394 2.46 -8.97 23.64
N GLN A 395 2.86 -10.14 24.13
CA GLN A 395 3.20 -10.33 25.54
C GLN A 395 4.52 -9.68 25.98
N ALA A 396 5.45 -9.45 25.05
CA ALA A 396 6.80 -8.97 25.37
C ALA A 396 7.03 -7.48 25.07
N ASP A 397 6.31 -6.89 24.09
CA ASP A 397 6.55 -5.53 23.59
C ASP A 397 5.39 -4.59 23.96
N PRO A 398 5.57 -3.67 24.93
CA PRO A 398 4.49 -2.77 25.36
C PRO A 398 3.97 -1.81 24.27
N PRO A 399 4.82 -1.18 23.43
CA PRO A 399 4.34 -0.33 22.32
C PRO A 399 3.42 -1.08 21.34
N TYR A 400 3.83 -2.27 20.89
CA TYR A 400 3.04 -3.13 20.01
C TYR A 400 1.73 -3.56 20.68
N ARG A 401 1.79 -4.02 21.95
CA ARG A 401 0.60 -4.37 22.74
C ARG A 401 -0.38 -3.21 22.84
N SER A 402 0.11 -2.02 23.19
CA SER A 402 -0.73 -0.83 23.36
C SER A 402 -1.44 -0.47 22.06
N ARG A 403 -0.74 -0.56 20.93
CA ARG A 403 -1.32 -0.24 19.63
C ARG A 403 -2.40 -1.24 19.24
N LEU A 404 -2.15 -2.54 19.41
CA LEU A 404 -3.16 -3.59 19.16
C LEU A 404 -4.39 -3.46 20.06
N LEU A 405 -4.21 -3.16 21.34
CA LEU A 405 -5.33 -2.95 22.27
C LEU A 405 -6.14 -1.70 21.93
N ASP A 406 -5.52 -0.60 21.48
CA ASP A 406 -6.24 0.62 21.05
C ASP A 406 -7.25 0.30 19.93
N MET A 407 -6.84 -0.53 18.96
CA MET A 407 -7.66 -0.92 17.82
C MET A 407 -8.73 -1.96 18.21
N LEU A 408 -8.35 -2.96 19.02
CA LEU A 408 -9.28 -3.98 19.49
C LEU A 408 -10.38 -3.40 20.38
N ASP A 409 -10.03 -2.52 21.31
CA ASP A 409 -11.00 -1.87 22.19
C ASP A 409 -11.98 -1.03 21.36
N GLU A 410 -11.52 -0.30 20.34
CA GLU A 410 -12.42 0.43 19.44
C GLU A 410 -13.34 -0.51 18.66
N LEU A 411 -12.81 -1.60 18.08
CA LEU A 411 -13.60 -2.57 17.33
C LEU A 411 -14.70 -3.19 18.20
N ILE A 412 -14.35 -3.56 19.44
CA ILE A 412 -15.32 -4.12 20.40
C ILE A 412 -16.39 -3.08 20.73
N ASP A 413 -15.99 -1.85 21.05
CA ASP A 413 -16.92 -0.79 21.48
C ASP A 413 -17.85 -0.33 20.35
N THR A 414 -17.40 -0.33 19.09
CA THR A 414 -18.19 0.19 17.97
C THR A 414 -18.95 -0.89 17.20
N GLU A 415 -18.40 -2.10 17.08
CA GLU A 415 -18.97 -3.15 16.19
C GLU A 415 -19.62 -4.32 16.93
N ILE A 416 -19.27 -4.56 18.21
CA ILE A 416 -19.74 -5.73 18.97
C ILE A 416 -20.64 -5.31 20.14
N LEU A 417 -20.20 -4.32 20.91
CA LEU A 417 -20.87 -3.82 22.11
C LEU A 417 -21.21 -2.32 21.97
N PRO A 418 -21.92 -1.90 20.90
CA PRO A 418 -22.31 -0.51 20.74
C PRO A 418 -23.14 -0.06 21.95
N GLN A 419 -22.82 1.13 22.47
CA GLN A 419 -23.52 1.75 23.60
C GLN A 419 -24.85 2.37 23.18
#